data_AF-A0A9W5TXS7-F1
#
_entry.id   AF-A0A9W5TXS7-F1
#
_cell.length_a   1.000
_cell.length_b   1.000
_cell.length_c   1.000
_cell.angle_alpha   90.00
_cell.angle_beta   90.00
_cell.angle_gamma   90.00
#
_symmetry.space_group_name_H-M   'P 1'
#
loop_
_entity.id
_entity.type
_entity.pdbx_description
1 polymer ?
#
loop_
_entity_poly.entity_id
_entity_poly.type
_entity_poly.pdbx_seq_one_letter_code
_entity_poly.pdbx_strand_id
1 'polypeptide(L)'
;MKKLLLLASIIFLLAGCSGQDNPGQKENQNQDKPVADKEKVSVQLNNIDIKTPDGKIIVKGNANATNDEFFFTLKYGDTVVVEERKIELDTDKSGWGSFELAIDQPDDGKTAKQIPVFTFYSKNNEGEIVNPNYVPVDVGKE
;
A
#
# COMPACT_ATOMS: atom_id res chain seq x y z
N MET A 1 12.03 26.01 48.92
CA MET A 1 12.22 24.63 49.41
C MET A 1 11.69 23.70 48.32
N LYS A 2 12.53 23.33 47.36
CA LYS A 2 13.30 22.07 47.34
C LYS A 2 12.32 20.88 47.29
N LYS A 3 11.90 20.52 46.07
CA LYS A 3 12.41 19.32 45.37
C LYS A 3 12.25 18.06 46.24
N LEU A 4 11.03 17.54 46.39
CA LEU A 4 10.81 16.25 47.07
C LEU A 4 9.42 15.64 46.79
N LEU A 5 8.94 15.72 45.55
CA LEU A 5 7.73 14.99 45.11
C LEU A 5 7.97 14.34 43.74
N LEU A 6 9.15 13.74 43.58
CA LEU A 6 9.58 13.00 42.40
C LEU A 6 10.23 11.70 42.88
N LEU A 7 9.48 10.87 43.62
CA LEU A 7 9.95 9.55 44.05
C LEU A 7 8.80 8.64 44.55
N ALA A 8 7.75 8.43 43.76
CA ALA A 8 6.68 7.49 44.15
C ALA A 8 5.92 6.86 42.97
N SER A 9 6.63 6.39 41.92
CA SER A 9 5.98 5.62 40.84
C SER A 9 6.87 4.54 40.20
N ILE A 10 7.70 3.87 41.01
CA ILE A 10 8.55 2.73 40.57
C ILE A 10 8.24 1.49 41.44
N ILE A 11 6.97 1.12 41.62
CA ILE A 11 6.58 -0.08 42.40
C ILE A 11 5.41 -0.85 41.74
N PHE A 12 5.39 -1.00 40.42
CA PHE A 12 4.41 -1.88 39.76
C PHE A 12 4.99 -2.87 38.74
N LEU A 13 6.29 -3.14 38.76
CA LEU A 13 6.96 -4.06 37.81
C LEU A 13 7.35 -5.44 38.34
N LEU A 14 6.68 -5.96 39.37
CA LEU A 14 7.02 -7.30 39.91
C LEU A 14 5.77 -8.12 40.27
N ALA A 15 5.08 -8.60 39.25
CA ALA A 15 4.24 -9.80 39.29
C ALA A 15 4.21 -10.38 37.87
N GLY A 16 4.55 -11.63 37.58
CA GLY A 16 5.14 -12.71 38.35
C GLY A 16 5.62 -13.73 37.32
N CYS A 17 6.89 -14.12 37.39
CA CYS A 17 7.41 -15.26 36.66
C CYS A 17 7.13 -16.48 37.55
N SER A 18 6.21 -17.35 37.16
CA SER A 18 5.94 -18.61 37.86
C SER A 18 5.80 -19.78 36.89
N GLY A 19 6.66 -20.78 37.03
CA GLY A 19 6.48 -22.14 36.52
C GLY A 19 7.37 -22.45 35.30
N GLN A 20 8.65 -22.78 35.48
CA GLN A 20 9.16 -24.13 35.80
C GLN A 20 9.14 -25.07 34.58
N ASP A 21 10.29 -25.15 33.92
CA ASP A 21 10.61 -26.08 32.84
C ASP A 21 10.48 -27.54 33.30
N ASN A 22 9.77 -28.35 32.52
CA ASN A 22 9.95 -29.80 32.53
C ASN A 22 9.80 -30.33 31.08
N PRO A 23 10.82 -31.00 30.51
CA PRO A 23 10.81 -31.45 29.13
C PRO A 23 10.12 -32.81 29.01
N GLY A 24 9.06 -32.89 28.22
CA GLY A 24 8.35 -34.13 27.98
C GLY A 24 7.27 -33.98 26.92
N GLN A 25 7.58 -34.43 25.71
CA GLN A 25 6.66 -34.62 24.58
C GLN A 25 5.24 -35.04 24.99
N LYS A 26 4.24 -34.32 24.49
CA LYS A 26 3.10 -34.93 23.81
C LYS A 26 2.70 -34.10 22.59
N GLU A 27 2.68 -34.79 21.46
CA GLU A 27 2.17 -34.35 20.18
C GLU A 27 0.71 -33.90 20.26
N ASN A 28 0.35 -33.11 19.24
CA ASN A 28 -0.97 -33.07 18.61
C ASN A 28 -2.07 -32.28 19.36
N GLN A 29 -2.37 -31.08 18.88
CA GLN A 29 -3.46 -30.88 17.90
C GLN A 29 -3.67 -29.40 17.60
N ASN A 30 -3.76 -29.12 16.30
CA ASN A 30 -4.40 -27.96 15.69
C ASN A 30 -5.30 -27.16 16.61
N GLN A 31 -4.88 -25.93 16.92
CA GLN A 31 -5.78 -24.79 16.92
C GLN A 31 -5.14 -23.66 16.11
N ASP A 32 -4.88 -23.95 14.84
CA ASP A 32 -5.13 -22.96 13.80
C ASP A 32 -6.57 -22.52 13.96
N LYS A 33 -6.77 -21.44 14.73
CA LYS A 33 -7.97 -20.64 14.57
C LYS A 33 -7.99 -20.25 13.10
N PRO A 34 -9.03 -20.58 12.33
CA PRO A 34 -9.19 -19.93 11.05
C PRO A 34 -9.32 -18.45 11.41
N VAL A 35 -8.28 -17.67 11.07
CA VAL A 35 -8.44 -16.24 10.95
C VAL A 35 -9.55 -16.12 9.91
N ALA A 36 -10.76 -15.83 10.40
CA ALA A 36 -11.93 -15.62 9.58
C ALA A 36 -11.48 -14.78 8.38
N ASP A 37 -11.71 -15.31 7.17
CA ASP A 37 -11.34 -14.71 5.90
C ASP A 37 -11.72 -13.23 5.94
N LYS A 38 -10.75 -12.39 6.31
CA LYS A 38 -10.79 -10.99 5.95
C LYS A 38 -10.65 -11.05 4.46
N GLU A 39 -11.76 -10.74 3.79
CA GLU A 39 -11.84 -10.49 2.36
C GLU A 39 -10.48 -9.97 1.89
N LYS A 40 -9.75 -10.77 1.09
CA LYS A 40 -8.37 -10.45 0.70
C LYS A 40 -8.42 -9.33 -0.34
N VAL A 41 -8.74 -8.13 0.12
CA VAL A 41 -8.82 -6.93 -0.70
C VAL A 41 -7.41 -6.61 -1.17
N SER A 42 -7.18 -6.69 -2.47
CA SER A 42 -5.86 -6.45 -3.05
C SER A 42 -5.96 -6.02 -4.50
N VAL A 43 -4.91 -5.34 -4.96
CA VAL A 43 -4.62 -5.13 -6.37
C VAL A 43 -3.27 -5.78 -6.68
N GLN A 44 -3.25 -6.57 -7.74
CA GLN A 44 -2.06 -7.17 -8.32
C GLN A 44 -1.85 -6.58 -9.71
N LEU A 45 -0.62 -6.19 -10.01
CA LEU A 45 -0.25 -5.55 -11.26
C LEU A 45 0.76 -6.44 -11.98
N ASN A 46 0.64 -6.55 -13.30
CA ASN A 46 1.66 -7.18 -14.12
C ASN A 46 1.83 -6.46 -15.46
N ASN A 47 2.94 -6.76 -16.15
CA ASN A 47 3.25 -6.25 -17.48
C ASN A 47 3.11 -4.72 -17.58
N ILE A 48 3.54 -4.01 -16.54
CA ILE A 48 3.52 -2.55 -16.52
C ILE A 48 4.56 -2.01 -17.50
N ASP A 49 4.10 -1.28 -18.50
CA ASP A 49 4.91 -0.52 -19.46
C ASP A 49 4.65 0.97 -19.25
N ILE A 50 5.71 1.75 -19.09
CA ILE A 50 5.63 3.19 -18.86
C ILE A 50 6.47 3.91 -19.92
N LYS A 51 5.83 4.85 -20.60
CA LYS A 51 6.46 5.67 -21.64
C LYS A 51 6.17 7.14 -21.38
N THR A 52 7.10 8.00 -21.72
CA THR A 52 6.98 9.44 -21.48
C THR A 52 7.14 10.29 -22.74
N PRO A 53 6.34 10.07 -23.80
CA PRO A 53 6.45 10.86 -25.02
C PRO A 53 5.87 12.26 -24.82
N ASP A 54 6.51 13.27 -25.42
CA ASP A 54 5.94 14.61 -25.63
C ASP A 54 5.31 15.25 -24.37
N GLY A 55 5.98 15.13 -23.22
CA GLY A 55 5.47 15.71 -21.96
C GLY A 55 4.24 15.00 -21.40
N LYS A 56 3.97 13.75 -21.80
CA LYS A 56 2.94 12.88 -21.20
C LYS A 56 3.59 11.74 -20.44
N ILE A 57 2.84 11.11 -19.56
CA ILE A 57 3.15 9.80 -18.98
C ILE A 57 2.05 8.86 -19.42
N ILE A 58 2.42 7.82 -20.15
CA ILE A 58 1.55 6.76 -20.61
C ILE A 58 1.90 5.50 -19.83
N VAL A 59 0.94 4.99 -19.05
CA VAL A 59 1.08 3.74 -18.30
C VAL A 59 0.11 2.73 -18.89
N LYS A 60 0.62 1.57 -19.30
CA LYS A 60 -0.19 0.42 -19.74
C LYS A 60 0.16 -0.78 -18.88
N GLY A 61 -0.81 -1.66 -18.67
CA GLY A 61 -0.55 -2.92 -17.99
C GLY A 61 -1.81 -3.72 -17.76
N ASN A 62 -1.70 -4.79 -16.98
CA ASN A 62 -2.86 -5.53 -16.52
C ASN A 62 -2.95 -5.48 -14.99
N ALA A 63 -4.18 -5.55 -14.51
CA ALA A 63 -4.48 -5.62 -13.10
C ALA A 63 -5.47 -6.75 -12.81
N ASN A 64 -5.33 -7.35 -11.64
CA ASN A 64 -6.34 -8.19 -11.00
C ASN A 64 -6.62 -7.56 -9.65
N ALA A 65 -7.86 -7.13 -9.45
CA ALA A 65 -8.25 -6.37 -8.27
C ALA A 65 -9.59 -6.85 -7.73
N THR A 66 -9.78 -6.69 -6.43
CA THR A 66 -11.09 -6.96 -5.80
C THR A 66 -12.16 -6.06 -6.41
N ASN A 67 -13.33 -6.64 -6.71
CA ASN A 67 -14.46 -5.96 -7.37
C ASN A 67 -14.13 -5.38 -8.75
N ASP A 68 -13.08 -5.91 -9.40
CA ASP A 68 -12.62 -5.46 -10.72
C ASP A 68 -12.34 -3.95 -10.76
N GLU A 69 -11.94 -3.36 -9.63
CA GLU A 69 -11.59 -1.95 -9.54
C GLU A 69 -10.35 -1.71 -8.68
N PHE A 70 -9.58 -0.69 -9.05
CA PHE A 70 -8.47 -0.20 -8.26
C PHE A 70 -8.40 1.33 -8.36
N PHE A 71 -7.57 1.93 -7.51
CA PHE A 71 -7.40 3.36 -7.41
C PHE A 71 -5.95 3.73 -7.69
N PHE A 72 -5.73 4.94 -8.19
CA PHE A 72 -4.39 5.49 -8.29
C PHE A 72 -4.32 6.97 -7.95
N THR A 73 -3.12 7.41 -7.57
CA THR A 73 -2.72 8.82 -7.44
C THR A 73 -1.38 9.02 -8.14
N LEU A 74 -1.09 10.25 -8.60
CA LEU A 74 0.22 10.65 -9.11
C LEU A 74 0.75 11.84 -8.31
N LYS A 75 1.96 11.68 -7.77
CA LYS A 75 2.65 12.74 -7.03
C LYS A 75 4.02 13.02 -7.62
N TYR A 76 4.44 14.28 -7.53
CA TYR A 76 5.81 14.73 -7.72
C TYR A 76 6.27 15.28 -6.37
N GLY A 77 7.16 14.56 -5.68
CA GLY A 77 7.50 14.88 -4.28
C GLY A 77 6.26 15.03 -3.40
N ASP A 78 6.09 16.21 -2.81
CA ASP A 78 4.92 16.55 -1.96
C ASP A 78 3.72 17.09 -2.75
N THR A 79 3.87 17.31 -4.06
CA THR A 79 2.82 17.86 -4.92
C THR A 79 1.94 16.74 -5.48
N VAL A 80 0.65 16.79 -5.19
CA VAL A 80 -0.34 15.92 -5.84
C VAL A 80 -0.72 16.52 -7.20
N VAL A 81 -0.50 15.74 -8.26
CA VAL A 81 -0.75 16.16 -9.65
C VAL A 81 -1.99 15.48 -10.20
N VAL A 82 -2.20 14.22 -9.82
CA VAL A 82 -3.45 13.51 -10.04
C VAL A 82 -3.96 13.06 -8.68
N GLU A 83 -5.07 13.68 -8.27
CA GLU A 83 -5.88 13.22 -7.15
C GLU A 83 -6.35 11.78 -7.37
N GLU A 84 -6.87 11.15 -6.32
CA GLU A 84 -7.37 9.78 -6.39
C GLU A 84 -8.36 9.61 -7.56
N ARG A 85 -8.06 8.63 -8.42
CA ARG A 85 -8.95 8.19 -9.50
C ARG A 85 -9.18 6.69 -9.42
N LYS A 86 -10.44 6.31 -9.62
CA LYS A 86 -10.88 4.92 -9.71
C LYS A 86 -10.78 4.43 -11.15
N ILE A 87 -10.27 3.22 -11.33
CA ILE A 87 -10.22 2.50 -12.60
C ILE A 87 -11.08 1.25 -12.43
N GLU A 88 -12.07 1.11 -13.31
CA GLU A 88 -12.86 -0.11 -13.47
C GLU A 88 -12.23 -0.95 -14.58
N LEU A 89 -12.13 -2.26 -14.34
CA LEU A 89 -11.50 -3.22 -15.23
C LEU A 89 -12.55 -4.01 -15.99
N ASP A 90 -12.33 -4.16 -17.29
CA ASP A 90 -13.00 -5.21 -18.07
C ASP A 90 -12.15 -6.48 -17.95
N THR A 91 -12.50 -7.33 -16.99
CA THR A 91 -11.72 -8.53 -16.68
C THR A 91 -12.17 -9.74 -17.49
N ASP A 92 -11.20 -10.57 -17.87
CA ASP A 92 -11.49 -11.87 -18.47
C ASP A 92 -11.86 -12.94 -17.43
N LYS A 93 -12.04 -14.19 -17.88
CA LYS A 93 -12.37 -15.33 -17.01
C LYS A 93 -11.28 -15.68 -15.97
N SER A 94 -10.07 -15.13 -16.13
CA SER A 94 -8.97 -15.28 -15.18
C SER A 94 -8.90 -14.14 -14.17
N GLY A 95 -9.81 -13.15 -14.27
CA GLY A 95 -9.88 -11.99 -13.39
C GLY A 95 -8.84 -10.91 -13.70
N TRP A 96 -8.15 -11.00 -14.84
CA TRP A 96 -7.21 -9.97 -15.27
C TRP A 96 -7.89 -9.04 -16.28
N GLY A 97 -7.73 -7.73 -16.08
CA GLY A 97 -8.17 -6.70 -17.01
C GLY A 97 -7.01 -5.79 -17.39
N SER A 98 -7.02 -5.32 -18.64
CA SER A 98 -6.03 -4.35 -19.13
C SER A 98 -6.43 -2.93 -18.74
N PHE A 99 -5.46 -2.06 -18.50
CA PHE A 99 -5.69 -0.64 -18.28
C PHE A 99 -4.67 0.23 -19.04
N GLU A 100 -5.08 1.46 -19.33
CA GLU A 100 -4.24 2.49 -19.92
C GLU A 100 -4.52 3.85 -19.25
N LEU A 101 -3.45 4.50 -18.81
CA LEU A 101 -3.48 5.86 -18.26
C LEU A 101 -2.67 6.75 -19.18
N ALA A 102 -3.20 7.92 -19.51
CA ALA A 102 -2.48 8.98 -20.21
C ALA A 102 -2.63 10.28 -19.41
N ILE A 103 -1.51 10.78 -18.87
CA ILE A 103 -1.48 11.92 -17.96
C ILE A 103 -0.50 12.95 -18.50
N ASP A 104 -0.92 14.21 -18.57
CA ASP A 104 -0.02 15.31 -18.91
C ASP A 104 0.97 15.54 -17.77
N GLN A 105 2.26 15.66 -18.10
CA GLN A 105 3.26 16.09 -17.15
C GLN A 105 3.04 17.57 -16.85
N PRO A 106 3.03 17.97 -15.58
CA PRO A 106 2.94 19.37 -15.23
C PRO A 106 4.19 20.10 -15.73
N ASP A 107 3.98 21.17 -16.50
CA ASP A 107 5.04 22.08 -16.93
C ASP A 107 5.23 23.20 -15.89
N ASP A 108 5.60 22.80 -14.67
CA ASP A 108 5.91 23.73 -13.60
C ASP A 108 7.30 23.48 -13.02
N GLY A 109 7.96 24.57 -12.59
CA GLY A 109 9.32 24.49 -12.07
C GLY A 109 9.46 23.73 -10.74
N LYS A 110 8.36 23.45 -10.01
CA LYS A 110 8.38 22.74 -8.72
C LYS A 110 8.46 21.23 -8.94
N THR A 111 7.68 20.72 -9.87
CA THR A 111 7.65 19.31 -10.26
C THR A 111 8.81 18.94 -11.18
N ALA A 112 9.38 19.93 -11.87
CA ALA A 112 10.47 19.76 -12.83
C ALA A 112 11.73 19.02 -12.33
N LYS A 113 11.98 18.93 -11.03
CA LYS A 113 13.16 18.23 -10.48
C LYS A 113 12.78 17.00 -9.65
N GLN A 114 11.50 16.67 -9.59
CA GLN A 114 10.98 15.62 -8.74
C GLN A 114 10.64 14.41 -9.60
N ILE A 115 10.89 13.22 -9.06
CA ILE A 115 10.53 11.97 -9.72
C ILE A 115 9.03 11.74 -9.49
N PRO A 116 8.22 11.62 -10.55
CA PRO A 116 6.83 11.23 -10.42
C PRO A 116 6.71 9.83 -9.82
N VAL A 117 5.75 9.64 -8.92
CA VAL A 117 5.44 8.35 -8.32
C VAL A 117 3.94 8.08 -8.47
N PHE A 118 3.60 7.02 -9.20
CA PHE A 118 2.27 6.44 -9.13
C PHE A 118 2.12 5.65 -7.84
N THR A 119 0.96 5.76 -7.22
CA THR A 119 0.54 4.84 -6.15
C THR A 119 -0.73 4.15 -6.62
N PHE A 120 -0.69 2.83 -6.78
CA PHE A 120 -1.83 1.99 -7.16
C PHE A 120 -2.29 1.18 -5.95
N TYR A 121 -3.58 1.13 -5.66
CA TYR A 121 -4.09 0.45 -4.45
C TYR A 121 -5.56 0.05 -4.59
N SER A 122 -6.04 -0.76 -3.64
CA SER A 122 -7.48 -1.01 -3.45
C SER A 122 -7.96 -0.35 -2.16
N LYS A 123 -9.27 -0.32 -1.96
CA LYS A 123 -9.88 0.15 -0.69
C LYS A 123 -10.66 -0.96 -0.03
N ASN A 124 -10.56 -1.06 1.30
CA ASN A 124 -11.42 -1.95 2.07
C ASN A 124 -12.84 -1.36 2.21
N ASN A 125 -13.74 -2.08 2.89
CA ASN A 125 -15.13 -1.66 3.10
C ASN A 125 -15.28 -0.39 3.97
N GLU A 126 -14.21 0.03 4.67
CA GLU A 126 -14.14 1.27 5.46
C GLU A 126 -13.58 2.45 4.63
N GLY A 127 -13.21 2.19 3.36
CA GLY A 127 -12.61 3.18 2.45
C GLY A 127 -11.11 3.41 2.66
N GLU A 128 -10.47 2.60 3.51
CA GLU A 128 -9.04 2.72 3.79
C GLU A 128 -8.20 2.09 2.67
N ILE A 129 -7.05 2.72 2.38
CA ILE A 129 -6.09 2.24 1.39
C ILE A 129 -5.49 0.90 1.85
N VAL A 130 -5.53 -0.10 0.98
CA VAL A 130 -4.90 -1.41 1.21
C VAL A 130 -3.99 -1.79 0.05
N ASN A 131 -2.89 -2.46 0.38
CA ASN A 131 -1.89 -2.97 -0.56
C ASN A 131 -1.40 -1.94 -1.60
N PRO A 132 -0.87 -0.78 -1.17
CA PRO A 132 -0.36 0.22 -2.10
C PRO A 132 0.92 -0.27 -2.81
N ASN A 133 0.96 -0.08 -4.11
CA ASN A 133 2.09 -0.32 -4.98
C ASN A 133 2.63 1.02 -5.49
N TYR A 134 3.90 1.31 -5.21
CA TYR A 134 4.55 2.56 -5.59
C TYR A 134 5.42 2.34 -6.82
N VAL A 135 5.16 3.08 -7.89
CA VAL A 135 5.86 2.95 -9.16
C VAL A 135 6.48 4.30 -9.52
N PRO A 136 7.79 4.47 -9.32
CA PRO A 136 8.48 5.67 -9.79
C PRO A 136 8.55 5.67 -11.31
N VAL A 137 8.45 6.86 -11.91
CA VAL A 137 8.51 7.05 -13.35
C VAL A 137 9.71 7.90 -13.71
N ASP A 138 10.54 7.37 -14.60
CA ASP A 138 11.63 8.12 -15.20
C ASP A 138 11.06 9.03 -16.30
N VAL A 139 10.88 10.31 -15.97
CA VAL A 139 10.55 11.36 -16.93
C VAL A 139 11.87 11.92 -17.45
N GLY A 140 12.46 11.22 -18.41
CA GLY A 140 13.69 11.65 -19.07
C GLY A 140 13.53 13.08 -19.56
N LYS A 141 14.27 14.01 -18.95
CA LYS A 141 14.41 15.36 -19.46
C LYS A 141 15.59 15.35 -20.40
N GLU A 142 15.32 15.38 -21.71
CA GLU A 142 16.33 15.72 -22.71
C GLU A 142 16.77 17.19 -22.55
#